data_AF-A0A951EC44-F1
#
_entry.id   AF-A0A951EC44-F1
#
_cell.length_a   1.000
_cell.length_b   1.000
_cell.length_c   1.000
_cell.angle_alpha   90.00
_cell.angle_beta   90.00
_cell.angle_gamma   90.00
#
_symmetry.space_group_name_H-M   'P 1'
#
loop_
_entity.id
_entity.type
_entity.pdbx_description
1 polymer ?
#
loop_
_entity_poly.entity_id
_entity_poly.type
_entity_poly.pdbx_seq_one_letter_code
_entity_poly.pdbx_strand_id
1 'polypeptide(L)' 'DLRETRVSAGEAGLYAEANDERSLARCIATLLDDPVARNRMGETGKARIATALGWEHAAPVLLAAYRSLF' A
#
# COMPACT_ATOMS: atom_id res chain seq x y z
N ASP A 1 11.40 -6.78 6.64
CA ASP A 1 10.54 -6.42 5.50
C ASP A 1 9.28 -7.28 5.55
N LEU A 2 8.10 -6.68 5.72
CA LEU A 2 6.84 -7.44 5.72
C LEU A 2 6.40 -7.60 4.27
N ARG A 3 6.46 -8.83 3.76
CA ARG A 3 6.07 -9.19 2.38
C ARG A 3 4.71 -8.62 1.98
N GLU A 4 3.75 -8.65 2.91
CA GLU A 4 2.42 -8.10 2.71
C GLU A 4 2.42 -6.59 2.46
N THR A 5 3.20 -5.81 3.22
CA THR A 5 3.32 -4.36 3.01
C THR A 5 3.84 -4.05 1.61
N ARG A 6 4.82 -4.81 1.13
CA ARG A 6 5.35 -4.65 -0.23
C ARG A 6 4.33 -5.05 -1.30
N VAL A 7 3.53 -6.09 -1.04
CA VAL A 7 2.42 -6.47 -1.93
C VAL A 7 1.39 -5.35 -1.96
N SER A 8 0.89 -4.87 -0.82
CA SER A 8 -0.21 -3.91 -0.75
C SER A 8 0.18 -2.48 -1.16
N ALA A 9 1.35 -1.99 -0.74
CA ALA A 9 1.82 -0.65 -1.11
C ALA A 9 2.46 -0.64 -2.50
N GLY A 10 3.28 -1.63 -2.84
CA GLY A 10 3.97 -1.69 -4.15
C GLY A 10 4.73 -0.39 -4.42
N GLU A 11 4.45 0.25 -5.56
CA GLU A 11 5.05 1.54 -5.95
C GLU A 11 4.35 2.77 -5.36
N ALA A 12 3.30 2.58 -4.54
CA ALA A 12 2.54 3.66 -3.92
C ALA A 12 3.18 4.20 -2.62
N GLY A 13 4.41 3.78 -2.28
CA GLY A 13 5.09 4.25 -1.09
C GLY A 13 6.59 3.99 -1.09
N LEU A 14 7.30 4.68 -0.20
CA LEU A 14 8.69 4.43 0.14
C LEU A 14 8.76 3.44 1.32
N TYR A 15 9.86 2.70 1.40
CA TYR A 15 10.08 1.71 2.44
C TYR A 15 11.24 2.17 3.33
N ALA A 16 11.00 2.18 4.64
CA ALA A 16 12.01 2.46 5.64
C ALA A 16 12.56 1.16 6.23
N GLU A 17 13.79 1.22 6.74
CA GLU A 17 14.37 0.12 7.49
C GLU A 17 13.57 -0.18 8.77
N ALA A 18 13.47 -1.47 9.10
CA ALA A 18 12.68 -1.90 10.24
C ALA A 18 13.30 -1.40 11.55
N ASN A 19 12.49 -0.74 12.38
CA ASN A 19 12.90 -0.15 13.66
C ASN A 19 14.00 0.92 13.52
N ASP A 20 14.04 1.66 12.41
CA ASP A 20 14.91 2.83 12.23
C ASP A 20 14.07 4.10 12.01
N GLU A 21 13.96 4.93 13.06
CA GLU A 21 13.25 6.20 13.01
C GLU A 21 13.89 7.23 12.06
N ARG A 22 15.21 7.16 11.86
CA ARG A 22 15.92 8.05 10.93
C ARG A 22 15.62 7.64 9.50
N SER A 23 15.51 6.35 9.22
CA SER A 23 15.06 5.86 7.91
C SER A 23 13.65 6.33 7.61
N LEU A 24 12.74 6.24 8.56
CA LEU A 24 11.38 6.74 8.40
C LEU A 24 11.37 8.25 8.14
N ALA A 25 12.11 9.02 8.94
CA ALA A 25 12.21 10.47 8.80
C ALA A 25 12.75 10.87 7.41
N ARG A 26 13.76 10.15 6.89
CA ARG A 26 14.28 10.37 5.54
C ARG A 26 13.20 10.14 4.47
N CYS A 27 12.45 9.04 4.53
CA CYS A 27 11.37 8.78 3.58
C CYS A 27 10.31 9.89 3.58
N ILE A 28 9.92 10.37 4.77
CA ILE A 28 8.96 11.48 4.91
C ILE A 28 9.54 12.75 4.28
N ALA A 29 10.78 13.13 4.63
CA ALA A 29 11.44 14.30 4.09
C ALA A 29 11.54 14.24 2.55
N THR A 30 11.91 13.09 1.98
CA THR A 30 11.95 12.90 0.52
C THR A 30 10.61 13.22 -0.15
N LEU A 31 9.48 12.81 0.42
CA LEU A 31 8.16 13.11 -0.16
C LEU A 31 7.68 14.53 0.11
N LEU A 32 8.19 15.19 1.15
CA LEU A 32 7.93 16.61 1.37
C LEU A 32 8.64 17.45 0.30
N ASP A 33 9.89 17.11 0.00
CA ASP A 33 10.75 17.81 -0.97
C ASP A 33 10.39 17.48 -2.43
N ASP A 34 9.82 16.31 -2.71
CA ASP A 34 9.39 15.90 -4.06
C ASP A 34 7.85 15.77 -4.17
N PRO A 35 7.14 16.87 -4.48
CA PRO A 35 5.69 16.83 -4.66
C PRO A 35 5.24 16.01 -5.88
N VAL A 36 6.10 15.84 -6.89
CA VAL A 36 5.77 15.06 -8.09
C VAL A 36 5.75 13.58 -7.76
N ALA A 37 6.79 13.07 -7.09
CA ALA A 37 6.83 11.70 -6.61
C ALA A 37 5.67 11.42 -5.63
N ARG A 38 5.41 12.34 -4.71
CA ARG A 38 4.29 12.24 -3.76
C ARG A 38 2.95 12.09 -4.47
N ASN A 39 2.66 12.93 -5.47
CA ASN A 39 1.42 12.82 -6.24
C ASN A 39 1.34 11.52 -7.04
N ARG A 40 2.44 11.11 -7.70
CA ARG A 40 2.49 9.85 -8.46
C ARG A 40 2.17 8.65 -7.56
N MET A 41 2.79 8.59 -6.37
CA MET A 41 2.55 7.53 -5.40
C MET A 41 1.10 7.55 -4.89
N GLY A 42 0.56 8.75 -4.62
CA GLY A 42 -0.83 8.93 -4.21
C GLY A 42 -1.84 8.43 -5.25
N GLU A 43 -1.65 8.78 -6.52
CA GLU A 43 -2.51 8.30 -7.61
C GLU A 43 -2.38 6.79 -7.83
N THR A 44 -1.16 6.25 -7.72
CA THR A 44 -0.92 4.81 -7.76
C THR A 44 -1.69 4.10 -6.64
N GLY A 45 -1.61 4.60 -5.41
CA GLY A 45 -2.33 4.05 -4.26
C GLY A 45 -3.85 4.06 -4.47
N LYS A 46 -4.41 5.19 -4.91
CA LYS A 46 -5.85 5.31 -5.20
C LYS A 46 -6.31 4.32 -6.27
N ALA A 47 -5.57 4.22 -7.37
CA ALA A 47 -5.89 3.29 -8.45
C ALA A 47 -5.92 1.84 -7.95
N ARG A 48 -4.98 1.46 -7.07
CA ARG A 48 -4.93 0.11 -6.50
C ARG A 48 -6.08 -0.20 -5.55
N ILE A 49 -6.50 0.76 -4.72
CA ILE A 49 -7.72 0.60 -3.92
C ILE A 49 -8.92 0.37 -4.84
N ALA A 50 -9.12 1.25 -5.83
CA ALA A 50 -10.28 1.19 -6.71
C ALA A 50 -10.36 -0.09 -7.56
N THR A 51 -9.23 -0.75 -7.83
CA THR A 51 -9.16 -1.87 -8.79
C THR A 51 -8.95 -3.24 -8.17
N ALA A 52 -8.36 -3.33 -6.97
CA ALA A 52 -7.93 -4.62 -6.42
C ALA A 52 -8.00 -4.73 -4.90
N LEU A 53 -7.74 -3.63 -4.17
CA LEU A 53 -7.60 -3.66 -2.71
C LEU A 53 -8.82 -3.13 -1.95
N GLY A 54 -9.80 -2.56 -2.67
CA GLY A 54 -11.07 -2.08 -2.11
C GLY A 54 -11.95 -3.21 -1.57
N TRP A 55 -12.80 -2.87 -0.61
CA TRP A 55 -13.69 -3.83 0.05
C TRP A 55 -14.66 -4.51 -0.93
N GLU A 56 -15.11 -3.77 -1.94
CA GLU A 56 -15.94 -4.26 -3.04
C GLU A 56 -15.30 -5.43 -3.80
N HIS A 57 -13.96 -5.52 -3.83
CA HIS A 57 -13.21 -6.62 -4.43
C HIS A 57 -12.95 -7.75 -3.43
N ALA A 58 -12.68 -7.42 -2.16
CA ALA A 58 -12.36 -8.40 -1.12
C ALA A 58 -13.58 -9.17 -0.61
N ALA A 59 -14.71 -8.50 -0.40
CA ALA A 59 -15.94 -9.08 0.14
C ALA A 59 -16.45 -10.31 -0.64
N PRO A 60 -16.59 -10.29 -1.98
CA PRO A 60 -17.06 -11.47 -2.70
C PRO A 60 -16.10 -12.66 -2.61
N VAL A 61 -14.79 -12.43 -2.54
CA VAL A 61 -13.76 -13.47 -2.36
C VAL A 61 -13.90 -14.11 -0.98
N LEU A 62 -14.04 -13.29 0.07
CA LEU A 62 -14.22 -13.77 1.44
C LEU A 62 -15.51 -14.59 1.58
N LEU A 63 -16.62 -14.10 1.03
CA LEU A 63 -17.88 -14.82 1.04
C LEU A 63 -17.81 -16.15 0.28
N ALA A 64 -17.09 -16.20 -0.84
CA ALA A 64 -16.87 -17.44 -1.59
C ALA A 64 -16.07 -18.46 -0.77
N ALA A 65 -15.02 -18.01 -0.07
CA ALA A 65 -14.25 -18.88 0.83
C ALA A 65 -15.14 -19.45 1.93
N TYR A 66 -16.01 -18.65 2.55
CA TYR A 66 -16.93 -19.15 3.58
C TYR A 66 -17.94 -20.15 3.01
N ARG A 67 -18.51 -19.89 1.83
CA ARG A 67 -19.39 -20.84 1.12
C ARG A 67 -18.71 -22.14 0.71
N SER A 68 -17.39 -22.21 0.64
CA SER A 68 -16.67 -23.46 0.34
C SER A 68 -16.47 -24.36 1.56
N LEU A 69 -16.68 -23.83 2.78
CA LEU A 69 -16.48 -24.56 4.03
C LEU A 69 -17.78 -25.12 4.61
N PHE A 70 -18.93 -24.62 4.17
CA PHE A 70 -20.27 -24.99 4.62
C PHE A 70 -21.16 -25.34 3.43
#